data_AF-A0A9P4I1Z6-F1
#
_entry.id   AF-A0A9P4I1Z6-F1
#
_cell.length_a   1.000
_cell.length_b   1.000
_cell.length_c   1.000
_cell.angle_alpha   90.00
_cell.angle_beta   90.00
_cell.angle_gamma   90.00
#
_symmetry.space_group_name_H-M   'P 1'
#
loop_
_entity.id
_entity.type
_entity.pdbx_description
1 polymer ?
#
loop_
_entity_poly.entity_id
_entity_poly.type
_entity_poly.pdbx_seq_one_letter_code
_entity_poly.pdbx_strand_id
1 'polypeptide(L)'
;MKSLQWNFVERGLLIGHLPMSPGRDAAEEKQRRLHAALFDLDGTLINTKSRELHAQNTKDWEWWDPVVPARLRCLYEEGYHIIILTNQGRLTTVDGDESSEASLFKAKLDDIFGEFDICLTIYAACGNNIWRKPRTGAWHKMQEDFARKGFTIEWDQAFLVGDAAGRPKDHADADWHFCLNVGIDFYTPEEFFTGGVSEPRGHKFDPTLYLQSPVNKSARAISEIITRTVPSLIVFVGLPGSGKSTFFKQHMQIDNIAYIDPRASTGVLSPLEVAKDYLLKKENVVVGKHSEADTKIFEAQRTFRWLPYSSFRAKPIGAGRPRMFGQSYCNPFLGTS
;
A
#
# COMPACT_ATOMS: atom_id res chain seq x y z
N MET A 1 15.08 -27.59 -17.63
CA MET A 1 14.84 -26.44 -16.72
C MET A 1 13.38 -26.08 -16.86
N LYS A 2 12.63 -25.93 -15.76
CA LYS A 2 11.23 -25.49 -15.83
C LYS A 2 11.20 -23.99 -16.10
N SER A 3 10.23 -23.52 -16.89
CA SER A 3 9.97 -22.10 -17.05
C SER A 3 8.62 -21.74 -16.43
N LEU A 4 8.54 -20.54 -15.87
CA LEU A 4 7.32 -19.94 -15.38
C LEU A 4 6.39 -19.64 -16.56
N GLN A 5 5.12 -20.00 -16.39
CA GLN A 5 4.06 -19.62 -17.31
C GLN A 5 3.45 -18.31 -16.84
N TRP A 6 3.37 -17.33 -17.74
CA TRP A 6 3.01 -15.95 -17.41
C TRP A 6 1.69 -15.53 -18.04
N ASN A 7 0.85 -14.82 -17.29
CA ASN A 7 -0.37 -14.20 -17.80
C ASN A 7 -0.64 -12.85 -17.13
N PHE A 8 -1.11 -11.88 -17.91
CA PHE A 8 -1.59 -10.61 -17.37
C PHE A 8 -3.07 -10.68 -17.03
N VAL A 9 -3.44 -10.07 -15.91
CA VAL A 9 -4.82 -9.85 -15.47
C VAL A 9 -5.07 -8.35 -15.40
N GLU A 10 -6.14 -7.91 -16.05
CA GLU A 10 -6.62 -6.52 -16.05
C GLU A 10 -5.53 -5.46 -16.28
N ARG A 11 -4.50 -5.81 -17.09
CA ARG A 11 -3.36 -4.96 -17.41
C ARG A 11 -2.62 -4.37 -16.20
N GLY A 12 -2.76 -4.98 -15.02
CA GLY A 12 -2.27 -4.42 -13.76
C GLY A 12 -1.66 -5.44 -12.80
N LEU A 13 -1.80 -6.73 -13.10
CA LEU A 13 -1.28 -7.83 -12.31
C LEU A 13 -0.67 -8.88 -13.25
N LEU A 14 0.63 -9.13 -13.11
CA LEU A 14 1.32 -10.20 -13.80
C LEU A 14 1.33 -11.43 -12.89
N ILE A 15 0.75 -12.53 -13.38
CA ILE A 15 0.71 -13.81 -12.67
C ILE A 15 1.70 -14.77 -13.32
N GLY A 16 2.56 -15.37 -12.51
CA GLY A 16 3.49 -16.41 -12.92
C GLY A 16 3.16 -17.73 -12.22
N HIS A 17 3.25 -18.85 -12.93
CA HIS A 17 3.05 -20.17 -12.34
C HIS A 17 4.16 -21.12 -12.75
N LEU A 18 4.83 -21.73 -11.76
CA LEU A 18 5.82 -22.77 -12.02
C LEU A 18 5.09 -24.11 -12.06
N PRO A 19 4.99 -24.78 -13.22
CA PRO A 19 4.26 -26.03 -13.32
C PRO A 19 4.91 -27.14 -12.48
N MET A 20 4.08 -28.11 -12.08
CA MET A 20 4.54 -29.29 -11.36
C MET A 20 5.57 -30.06 -12.19
N SER A 21 6.51 -30.73 -11.52
CA SER A 21 7.39 -31.67 -12.22
C SER A 21 6.58 -32.77 -12.89
N PRO A 22 6.95 -33.19 -14.11
CA PRO A 22 6.42 -34.40 -14.71
C PRO A 22 6.58 -35.58 -13.74
N GLY A 23 5.49 -36.29 -13.45
CA GLY A 23 5.48 -37.46 -12.55
C GLY A 23 4.88 -37.24 -11.17
N ARG A 24 4.52 -36.00 -10.78
CA ARG A 24 3.69 -35.75 -9.59
C ARG A 24 2.21 -35.80 -9.94
N ASP A 25 1.39 -36.42 -9.10
CA ASP A 25 -0.05 -36.45 -9.26
C ASP A 25 -0.66 -35.09 -8.85
N ALA A 26 -1.25 -34.40 -9.83
CA ALA A 26 -1.87 -33.10 -9.63
C ALA A 26 -3.08 -33.15 -8.70
N ALA A 27 -3.78 -34.28 -8.58
CA ALA A 27 -4.89 -34.45 -7.67
C ALA A 27 -4.39 -34.62 -6.21
N GLU A 28 -3.37 -35.44 -6.02
CA GLU A 28 -2.74 -35.65 -4.71
C GLU A 28 -2.14 -34.34 -4.17
N GLU A 29 -1.45 -33.59 -5.03
CA GLU A 29 -0.89 -32.29 -4.64
C GLU A 29 -1.99 -31.30 -4.24
N LYS A 30 -3.11 -31.22 -4.97
CA LYS A 30 -4.23 -30.35 -4.55
C LYS A 30 -4.80 -30.74 -3.19
N GLN A 31 -4.84 -32.03 -2.89
CA GLN A 31 -5.33 -32.53 -1.61
C GLN A 31 -4.34 -32.28 -0.46
N ARG A 32 -3.04 -32.28 -0.75
CA ARG A 32 -1.97 -32.03 0.24
C ARG A 32 -1.75 -30.54 0.52
N ARG A 33 -2.06 -29.66 -0.43
CA ARG A 33 -1.84 -28.20 -0.32
C ARG A 33 -3.03 -27.52 0.34
N LEU A 34 -3.07 -27.58 1.66
CA LEU A 34 -4.14 -26.99 2.48
C LEU A 34 -3.79 -25.60 3.02
N HIS A 35 -2.52 -25.20 2.99
CA HIS A 35 -2.09 -23.92 3.56
C HIS A 35 -1.44 -23.02 2.50
N ALA A 36 -1.39 -21.70 2.75
CA ALA A 36 -0.71 -20.74 1.89
C ALA A 36 0.37 -19.99 2.67
N ALA A 37 1.60 -19.99 2.15
CA ALA A 37 2.70 -19.20 2.67
C ALA A 37 3.05 -18.13 1.62
N LEU A 38 2.81 -16.86 1.97
CA LEU A 38 3.06 -15.73 1.11
C LEU A 38 4.43 -15.12 1.42
N PHE A 39 5.13 -14.67 0.39
CA PHE A 39 6.44 -14.02 0.52
C PHE A 39 6.49 -12.77 -0.37
N ASP A 40 7.01 -11.67 0.16
CA ASP A 40 7.58 -10.66 -0.73
C ASP A 40 8.84 -11.20 -1.44
N LEU A 41 9.31 -10.50 -2.47
CA LEU A 41 10.46 -10.90 -3.26
C LEU A 41 11.72 -10.14 -2.86
N ASP A 42 11.77 -8.84 -3.15
CA ASP A 42 12.98 -8.03 -3.07
C ASP A 42 13.16 -7.52 -1.64
N GLY A 43 14.26 -7.90 -0.98
CA GLY A 43 14.49 -7.63 0.45
C GLY A 43 13.99 -8.75 1.36
N THR A 44 13.29 -9.76 0.81
CA THR A 44 12.69 -10.86 1.57
C THR A 44 13.22 -12.23 1.16
N LEU A 45 13.01 -12.64 -0.10
CA LEU A 45 13.56 -13.89 -0.62
C LEU A 45 14.93 -13.68 -1.23
N ILE A 46 15.15 -12.50 -1.83
CA ILE A 46 16.37 -12.15 -2.54
C ILE A 46 16.82 -10.74 -2.21
N ASN A 47 18.12 -10.50 -2.33
CA ASN A 47 18.72 -9.17 -2.35
C ASN A 47 19.35 -8.93 -3.74
N THR A 48 19.59 -7.67 -4.08
CA THR A 48 20.44 -7.32 -5.24
C THR A 48 21.91 -7.46 -4.84
N LYS A 49 22.73 -8.05 -5.72
CA LYS A 49 24.20 -8.12 -5.50
C LYS A 49 24.83 -6.72 -5.54
N SER A 50 24.27 -5.84 -6.37
CA SER A 50 24.65 -4.44 -6.48
C SER A 50 24.29 -3.61 -5.24
N ARG A 51 23.38 -4.10 -4.39
CA ARG A 51 22.77 -3.39 -3.25
C ARG A 51 21.95 -2.17 -3.63
N GLU A 52 21.66 -2.00 -4.92
CA GLU A 52 20.68 -1.03 -5.39
C GLU A 52 19.26 -1.51 -5.10
N LEU A 53 18.33 -0.58 -4.93
CA LEU A 53 16.91 -0.90 -4.69
C LEU A 53 16.28 -1.73 -5.82
N HIS A 54 16.83 -1.66 -7.03
CA HIS A 54 16.33 -2.37 -8.20
C HIS A 54 17.47 -3.12 -8.87
N ALA A 55 17.20 -4.36 -9.29
CA ALA A 55 18.16 -5.19 -10.01
C ALA A 55 18.57 -4.51 -11.33
N GLN A 56 19.88 -4.43 -11.56
CA GLN A 56 20.43 -3.80 -12.77
C GLN A 56 20.41 -4.73 -13.99
N ASN A 57 20.35 -6.04 -13.77
CA ASN A 57 20.27 -7.06 -14.81
C ASN A 57 19.69 -8.36 -14.24
N THR A 58 19.49 -9.37 -15.10
CA THR A 58 18.86 -10.65 -14.72
C THR A 58 19.66 -11.50 -13.73
N LYS A 59 20.95 -11.21 -13.53
CA LYS A 59 21.87 -11.93 -12.62
C LYS A 59 22.18 -11.14 -11.35
N ASP A 60 21.67 -9.91 -11.24
CA ASP A 60 21.82 -9.03 -10.09
C ASP A 60 20.83 -9.41 -8.98
N TRP A 61 21.01 -10.63 -8.49
CA TRP A 61 20.26 -11.17 -7.37
C TRP A 61 21.13 -12.20 -6.62
N GLU A 62 20.89 -12.30 -5.33
CA GLU A 62 21.36 -13.36 -4.44
C GLU A 62 20.25 -13.71 -3.45
N TRP A 63 20.28 -14.92 -2.89
CA TRP A 63 19.35 -15.28 -1.82
C TRP A 63 19.54 -14.32 -0.64
N TRP A 64 18.41 -13.92 -0.03
CA TRP A 64 18.46 -13.04 1.14
C TRP A 64 19.28 -13.66 2.27
N ASP A 65 19.13 -14.96 2.49
CA ASP A 65 19.99 -15.79 3.34
C ASP A 65 20.11 -17.20 2.72
N PRO A 66 21.26 -17.91 2.87
CA PRO A 66 21.43 -19.28 2.38
C PRO A 66 20.37 -20.28 2.84
N VAL A 67 19.65 -20.01 3.96
CA VAL A 67 18.58 -20.87 4.48
C VAL A 67 17.29 -20.81 3.65
N VAL A 68 17.07 -19.72 2.89
CA VAL A 68 15.79 -19.46 2.20
C VAL A 68 15.37 -20.63 1.29
N PRO A 69 16.23 -21.15 0.38
CA PRO A 69 15.90 -22.32 -0.43
C PRO A 69 15.42 -23.53 0.36
N ALA A 70 16.10 -23.86 1.46
CA ALA A 70 15.78 -25.01 2.29
C ALA A 70 14.44 -24.80 2.98
N ARG A 71 14.20 -23.60 3.53
CA ARG A 71 12.95 -23.29 4.23
C ARG A 71 11.73 -23.33 3.30
N LEU A 72 11.83 -22.84 2.07
CA LEU A 72 10.76 -22.94 1.07
C LEU A 72 10.41 -24.40 0.74
N ARG A 73 11.41 -25.29 0.66
CA ARG A 73 11.18 -26.73 0.45
C ARG A 73 10.50 -27.37 1.66
N CYS A 74 10.94 -27.06 2.88
CA CYS A 74 10.30 -27.57 4.09
C CYS A 74 8.82 -27.18 4.16
N LEU A 75 8.48 -25.90 3.93
CA LEU A 75 7.09 -25.45 3.90
C LEU A 75 6.28 -26.18 2.83
N TYR A 76 6.86 -26.36 1.64
CA TYR A 76 6.23 -27.13 0.58
C TYR A 76 5.97 -28.57 1.01
N GLU A 77 6.89 -29.23 1.71
CA GLU A 77 6.69 -30.57 2.25
C GLU A 77 5.63 -30.61 3.36
N GLU A 78 5.56 -29.57 4.19
CA GLU A 78 4.59 -29.38 5.29
C GLU A 78 3.15 -29.13 4.82
N GLY A 79 2.91 -28.96 3.52
CA GLY A 79 1.55 -28.76 2.98
C GLY A 79 1.25 -27.34 2.54
N TYR A 80 2.22 -26.43 2.56
CA TYR A 80 2.02 -25.07 2.07
C TYR A 80 2.15 -24.99 0.56
N HIS A 81 1.27 -24.20 -0.06
CA HIS A 81 1.52 -23.65 -1.38
C HIS A 81 2.32 -22.35 -1.22
N ILE A 82 3.44 -22.25 -1.95
CA ILE A 82 4.32 -21.09 -1.88
C ILE A 82 3.83 -20.03 -2.87
N ILE A 83 3.50 -18.86 -2.35
CA ILE A 83 3.00 -17.73 -3.13
C ILE A 83 3.96 -16.56 -2.98
N ILE A 84 4.42 -15.99 -4.08
CA ILE A 84 5.20 -14.75 -4.08
C ILE A 84 4.24 -13.61 -4.42
N LEU A 85 4.12 -12.62 -3.54
CA LEU A 85 3.33 -11.42 -3.75
C LEU A 85 4.26 -10.21 -3.73
N THR A 86 4.47 -9.57 -4.88
CA THR A 86 5.48 -8.51 -5.03
C THR A 86 4.93 -7.27 -5.75
N ASN A 87 5.46 -6.10 -5.39
CA ASN A 87 5.02 -4.79 -5.85
C ASN A 87 5.92 -4.23 -6.97
N GLN A 88 5.71 -4.62 -8.23
CA GLN A 88 6.62 -4.34 -9.36
C GLN A 88 6.10 -3.24 -10.31
N GLY A 89 6.23 -1.98 -9.90
CA GLY A 89 5.60 -0.82 -10.59
C GLY A 89 6.12 -0.47 -11.99
N ARG A 90 7.09 -1.23 -12.54
CA ARG A 90 7.73 -0.94 -13.83
C ARG A 90 7.48 -2.00 -14.89
N LEU A 91 6.71 -3.05 -14.60
CA LEU A 91 6.46 -4.15 -15.55
C LEU A 91 5.43 -3.80 -16.63
N THR A 92 4.73 -2.67 -16.47
CA THR A 92 3.79 -2.16 -17.45
C THR A 92 4.04 -0.69 -17.75
N THR A 93 3.68 -0.26 -18.95
CA THR A 93 3.57 1.16 -19.32
C THR A 93 2.41 1.82 -18.57
N VAL A 94 2.28 3.14 -18.70
CA VAL A 94 1.15 3.91 -18.12
C VAL A 94 -0.20 3.42 -18.67
N ASP A 95 -0.22 2.95 -19.91
CA ASP A 95 -1.41 2.42 -20.59
C ASP A 95 -1.71 0.94 -20.26
N GLY A 96 -0.83 0.31 -19.46
CA GLY A 96 -0.98 -1.06 -18.99
C GLY A 96 -0.42 -2.12 -19.93
N ASP A 97 0.31 -1.73 -20.97
CA ASP A 97 1.00 -2.66 -21.87
C ASP A 97 2.29 -3.19 -21.23
N GLU A 98 2.72 -4.39 -21.59
CA GLU A 98 3.96 -4.98 -21.05
C GLU A 98 5.18 -4.13 -21.41
N SER A 99 6.01 -3.80 -20.41
CA SER A 99 7.26 -3.06 -20.60
C SER A 99 8.45 -4.00 -20.86
N SER A 100 9.59 -3.45 -21.29
CA SER A 100 10.83 -4.21 -21.44
C SER A 100 11.34 -4.83 -20.13
N GLU A 101 11.07 -4.17 -19.00
CA GLU A 101 11.45 -4.59 -17.66
C GLU A 101 10.72 -5.88 -17.26
N ALA A 102 9.53 -6.12 -17.80
CA ALA A 102 8.80 -7.37 -17.59
C ALA A 102 9.58 -8.59 -18.12
N SER A 103 10.21 -8.47 -19.29
CA SER A 103 11.00 -9.58 -19.84
C SER A 103 12.22 -9.90 -18.97
N LEU A 104 12.91 -8.87 -18.44
CA LEU A 104 14.03 -9.05 -17.52
C LEU A 104 13.56 -9.66 -16.19
N PHE A 105 12.41 -9.22 -15.68
CA PHE A 105 11.82 -9.75 -14.45
C PHE A 105 11.43 -11.23 -14.60
N LYS A 106 10.78 -11.60 -15.70
CA LYS A 106 10.41 -12.99 -16.01
C LYS A 106 11.66 -13.88 -16.08
N ALA A 107 12.69 -13.45 -16.82
CA ALA A 107 13.95 -14.19 -16.95
C ALA A 107 14.71 -14.31 -15.61
N LYS A 108 14.70 -13.26 -14.77
CA LYS A 108 15.27 -13.31 -13.41
C LYS A 108 14.57 -14.38 -12.56
N LEU A 109 13.24 -14.46 -12.62
CA LEU A 109 12.49 -15.43 -11.83
C LEU A 109 12.60 -16.86 -12.38
N ASP A 110 12.72 -17.03 -13.68
CA ASP A 110 13.09 -18.32 -14.28
C ASP A 110 14.46 -18.79 -13.82
N ASP A 111 15.44 -17.89 -13.68
CA ASP A 111 16.78 -18.19 -13.15
C ASP A 111 16.76 -18.59 -11.67
N ILE A 112 15.98 -17.88 -10.85
CA ILE A 112 15.88 -18.15 -9.40
C ILE A 112 15.17 -19.47 -9.13
N PHE A 113 14.06 -19.72 -9.83
CA PHE A 113 13.13 -20.79 -9.47
C PHE A 113 13.09 -21.96 -10.47
N GLY A 114 13.70 -21.83 -11.65
CA GLY A 114 13.68 -22.88 -12.68
C GLY A 114 14.40 -24.18 -12.28
N GLU A 115 15.25 -24.12 -11.26
CA GLU A 115 15.95 -25.25 -10.63
C GLU A 115 15.23 -25.80 -9.38
N PHE A 116 14.20 -25.11 -8.89
CA PHE A 116 13.44 -25.58 -7.73
C PHE A 116 12.39 -26.62 -8.12
N ASP A 117 12.37 -27.73 -7.37
CA ASP A 117 11.29 -28.72 -7.47
C ASP A 117 10.15 -28.46 -6.48
N ILE A 118 9.69 -27.21 -6.41
CA ILE A 118 8.46 -26.84 -5.69
C ILE A 118 7.48 -26.18 -6.66
N CYS A 119 6.19 -26.32 -6.41
CA CYS A 119 5.18 -25.54 -7.12
C CYS A 119 5.06 -24.18 -6.42
N LEU A 120 5.17 -23.11 -7.21
CA LEU A 120 4.99 -21.76 -6.69
C LEU A 120 4.16 -20.92 -7.65
N THR A 121 3.50 -19.92 -7.11
CA THR A 121 2.70 -18.96 -7.89
C THR A 121 3.12 -17.54 -7.52
N ILE A 122 3.28 -16.70 -8.53
CA ILE A 122 3.78 -15.34 -8.41
C ILE A 122 2.66 -14.39 -8.79
N TYR A 123 2.44 -13.38 -7.96
CA TYR A 123 1.52 -12.27 -8.18
C TYR A 123 2.32 -10.97 -8.10
N ALA A 124 2.61 -10.37 -9.25
CA ALA A 124 3.38 -9.14 -9.36
C ALA A 124 2.46 -7.96 -9.73
N ALA A 125 2.22 -7.06 -8.78
CA ALA A 125 1.38 -5.88 -8.98
C ALA A 125 2.13 -4.80 -9.79
N CYS A 126 1.64 -4.51 -11.00
CA CYS A 126 2.36 -3.71 -11.98
C CYS A 126 2.14 -2.19 -11.87
N GLY A 127 1.13 -1.76 -11.12
CA GLY A 127 0.77 -0.34 -10.99
C GLY A 127 0.28 0.03 -9.60
N ASN A 128 0.02 1.32 -9.36
CA ASN A 128 -0.58 1.81 -8.11
C ASN A 128 -2.11 1.68 -8.15
N ASN A 129 -2.59 0.45 -8.20
CA ASN A 129 -4.00 0.10 -8.31
C ASN A 129 -4.38 -0.91 -7.21
N ILE A 130 -5.57 -1.53 -7.32
CA ILE A 130 -6.09 -2.48 -6.32
C ILE A 130 -5.19 -3.69 -6.05
N TRP A 131 -4.29 -4.04 -6.97
CA TRP A 131 -3.39 -5.19 -6.87
C TRP A 131 -2.20 -4.93 -5.96
N ARG A 132 -1.83 -3.65 -5.76
CA ARG A 132 -0.61 -3.26 -5.05
C ARG A 132 -0.80 -3.32 -3.53
N LYS A 133 0.06 -4.08 -2.84
CA LYS A 133 0.14 -4.04 -1.37
C LYS A 133 0.31 -2.59 -0.89
N PRO A 134 -0.40 -2.15 0.16
CA PRO A 134 -1.16 -2.94 1.14
C PRO A 134 -2.63 -3.23 0.77
N ARG A 135 -3.09 -2.93 -0.45
CA ARG A 135 -4.49 -3.18 -0.87
C ARG A 135 -4.75 -4.68 -1.06
N THR A 136 -6.01 -5.08 -0.92
CA THR A 136 -6.40 -6.49 -0.84
C THR A 136 -6.80 -7.13 -2.17
N GLY A 137 -6.68 -6.41 -3.31
CA GLY A 137 -7.13 -6.95 -4.60
C GLY A 137 -6.43 -8.26 -4.97
N ALA A 138 -5.10 -8.30 -4.82
CA ALA A 138 -4.33 -9.51 -5.11
C ALA A 138 -4.69 -10.69 -4.20
N TRP A 139 -5.05 -10.42 -2.93
CA TRP A 139 -5.50 -11.44 -1.98
C TRP A 139 -6.76 -12.15 -2.46
N HIS A 140 -7.82 -11.39 -2.77
CA HIS A 140 -9.07 -11.97 -3.26
C HIS A 140 -8.87 -12.72 -4.58
N LYS A 141 -7.96 -12.21 -5.43
CA LYS A 141 -7.61 -12.86 -6.69
C LYS A 141 -6.93 -14.22 -6.49
N MET A 142 -6.02 -14.33 -5.53
CA MET A 142 -5.41 -15.61 -5.16
C MET A 142 -6.49 -16.61 -4.72
N GLN A 143 -7.38 -16.22 -3.81
CA GLN A 143 -8.45 -17.08 -3.32
C GLN A 143 -9.31 -17.62 -4.48
N GLU A 144 -9.71 -16.75 -5.40
CA GLU A 144 -10.49 -17.09 -6.59
C GLU A 144 -9.75 -18.04 -7.55
N ASP A 145 -8.46 -17.79 -7.80
CA ASP A 145 -7.65 -18.59 -8.72
C ASP A 145 -7.40 -20.00 -8.18
N PHE A 146 -7.10 -20.12 -6.89
CA PHE A 146 -6.87 -21.41 -6.24
C PHE A 146 -8.16 -22.22 -6.13
N ALA A 147 -9.28 -21.59 -5.78
CA ALA A 147 -10.59 -22.25 -5.80
C ALA A 147 -10.93 -22.79 -7.19
N ARG A 148 -10.74 -22.01 -8.26
CA ARG A 148 -10.96 -22.48 -9.64
C ARG A 148 -10.04 -23.61 -10.06
N LYS A 149 -8.81 -23.64 -9.55
CA LYS A 149 -7.87 -24.75 -9.77
C LYS A 149 -8.22 -25.99 -8.94
N GLY A 150 -9.20 -25.92 -8.04
CA GLY A 150 -9.68 -27.02 -7.21
C GLY A 150 -8.88 -27.21 -5.92
N PHE A 151 -8.17 -26.18 -5.45
CA PHE A 151 -7.52 -26.21 -4.14
C PHE A 151 -8.51 -25.85 -3.03
N THR A 152 -8.27 -26.38 -1.83
CA THR A 152 -9.10 -26.15 -0.62
C THR A 152 -8.26 -25.52 0.49
N ILE A 153 -7.63 -24.39 0.19
CA ILE A 153 -6.72 -23.69 1.10
C ILE A 153 -7.47 -23.06 2.29
N GLU A 154 -6.96 -23.29 3.50
CA GLU A 154 -7.32 -22.63 4.75
C GLU A 154 -6.64 -21.24 4.82
N TRP A 155 -7.24 -20.26 4.16
CA TRP A 155 -6.66 -18.92 4.01
C TRP A 155 -6.53 -18.12 5.31
N ASP A 156 -7.31 -18.47 6.34
CA ASP A 156 -7.25 -17.88 7.68
C ASP A 156 -5.97 -18.26 8.45
N GLN A 157 -5.32 -19.36 8.07
CA GLN A 157 -4.03 -19.79 8.60
C GLN A 157 -2.85 -19.38 7.71
N ALA A 158 -3.12 -18.62 6.65
CA ALA A 158 -2.05 -18.09 5.83
C ALA A 158 -1.21 -17.08 6.62
N PHE A 159 0.01 -16.86 6.15
CA PHE A 159 0.88 -15.81 6.65
C PHE A 159 1.65 -15.17 5.48
N LEU A 160 2.17 -13.97 5.71
CA LEU A 160 3.09 -13.32 4.79
C LEU A 160 4.41 -13.00 5.48
N VAL A 161 5.51 -13.29 4.78
CA VAL A 161 6.86 -12.84 5.14
C VAL A 161 7.24 -11.67 4.25
N GLY A 162 7.69 -10.56 4.83
CA GLY A 162 8.02 -9.35 4.07
C GLY A 162 8.90 -8.37 4.85
N ASP A 163 9.75 -7.63 4.15
CA ASP A 163 10.67 -6.65 4.73
C ASP A 163 10.04 -5.28 4.95
N ALA A 164 8.94 -4.96 4.24
CA ALA A 164 8.20 -3.71 4.42
C ALA A 164 7.32 -3.77 5.68
N ALA A 165 7.97 -3.83 6.84
CA ALA A 165 7.39 -4.09 8.16
C ALA A 165 7.06 -2.83 8.97
N GLY A 166 7.42 -1.63 8.48
CA GLY A 166 7.22 -0.37 9.20
C GLY A 166 8.16 -0.19 10.39
N ARG A 167 9.32 -0.86 10.41
CA ARG A 167 10.40 -0.59 11.38
C ARG A 167 11.03 0.78 11.10
N PRO A 168 11.75 1.39 12.07
CA PRO A 168 12.34 2.72 11.90
C PRO A 168 13.25 2.88 10.67
N LYS A 169 13.90 1.79 10.21
CA LYS A 169 14.78 1.79 9.04
C LYS A 169 14.08 1.38 7.74
N ASP A 170 12.86 0.85 7.80
CA ASP A 170 12.19 0.35 6.61
C ASP A 170 11.70 1.51 5.73
N HIS A 171 11.82 1.36 4.42
CA HIS A 171 11.34 2.34 3.45
C HIS A 171 9.81 2.34 3.33
N ALA A 172 9.15 1.23 3.66
CA ALA A 172 7.69 1.07 3.58
C ALA A 172 7.15 0.19 4.72
N ASP A 173 5.82 0.18 4.88
CA ASP A 173 5.04 -0.65 5.79
C ASP A 173 3.98 -1.48 5.04
N ALA A 174 4.18 -1.67 3.73
CA ALA A 174 3.17 -2.24 2.82
C ALA A 174 2.87 -3.72 3.05
N ASP A 175 3.86 -4.52 3.47
CA ASP A 175 3.67 -5.95 3.72
C ASP A 175 2.93 -6.18 5.02
N TRP A 176 3.36 -5.48 6.07
CA TRP A 176 2.68 -5.52 7.35
C TRP A 176 1.24 -5.00 7.24
N HIS A 177 1.02 -3.86 6.58
CA HIS A 177 -0.34 -3.33 6.39
C HIS A 177 -1.20 -4.20 5.47
N PHE A 178 -0.62 -4.91 4.50
CA PHE A 178 -1.36 -5.91 3.73
C PHE A 178 -1.94 -6.97 4.67
N CYS A 179 -1.12 -7.51 5.59
CA CYS A 179 -1.53 -8.51 6.55
C CYS A 179 -2.62 -8.01 7.50
N LEU A 180 -2.48 -6.77 7.99
CA LEU A 180 -3.52 -6.12 8.79
C LEU A 180 -4.85 -5.99 8.02
N ASN A 181 -4.79 -5.66 6.73
CA ASN A 181 -5.98 -5.45 5.91
C ASN A 181 -6.71 -6.75 5.57
N VAL A 182 -5.98 -7.87 5.40
CA VAL A 182 -6.59 -9.18 5.07
C VAL A 182 -6.82 -10.07 6.29
N GLY A 183 -6.21 -9.75 7.43
CA GLY A 183 -6.35 -10.48 8.68
C GLY A 183 -5.52 -11.76 8.78
N ILE A 184 -4.27 -11.73 8.31
CA ILE A 184 -3.33 -12.87 8.39
C ILE A 184 -2.08 -12.54 9.21
N ASP A 185 -1.33 -13.55 9.60
CA ASP A 185 -0.08 -13.38 10.32
C ASP A 185 1.01 -12.74 9.45
N PHE A 186 1.89 -11.97 10.09
CA PHE A 186 3.01 -11.28 9.45
C PHE A 186 4.32 -11.51 10.18
N TYR A 187 5.35 -11.88 9.41
CA TYR A 187 6.72 -12.07 9.89
C TYR A 187 7.69 -11.26 9.03
N THR A 188 8.76 -10.76 9.64
CA THR A 188 9.90 -10.24 8.86
C THR A 188 10.79 -11.39 8.38
N PRO A 189 11.65 -11.18 7.37
CA PRO A 189 12.59 -12.21 6.92
C PRO A 189 13.48 -12.71 8.07
N GLU A 190 13.95 -11.81 8.94
CA GLU A 190 14.78 -12.15 10.09
C GLU A 190 14.03 -13.04 11.10
N GLU A 191 12.80 -12.67 11.46
CA GLU A 191 11.97 -13.45 12.37
C GLU A 191 11.69 -14.85 11.81
N PHE A 192 11.38 -14.95 10.51
CA PHE A 192 10.92 -16.18 9.89
C PHE A 192 12.06 -17.15 9.51
N PHE A 193 13.13 -16.64 8.92
CA PHE A 193 14.20 -17.49 8.38
C PHE A 193 15.32 -17.75 9.38
N THR A 194 15.67 -16.79 10.22
CA THR A 194 16.83 -16.89 11.13
C THR A 194 16.47 -16.90 12.61
N GLY A 195 15.18 -16.76 12.96
CA GLY A 195 14.72 -16.67 14.35
C GLY A 195 15.17 -15.39 15.03
N GLY A 196 15.39 -14.32 14.24
CA GLY A 196 15.77 -13.01 14.72
C GLY A 196 14.76 -12.41 15.70
N VAL A 197 15.22 -11.48 16.53
CA VAL A 197 14.37 -10.80 17.50
C VAL A 197 13.46 -9.81 16.78
N SER A 198 12.18 -9.85 17.09
CA SER A 198 11.20 -8.90 16.56
C SER A 198 11.54 -7.47 16.96
N GLU A 199 11.66 -6.59 15.96
CA GLU A 199 11.84 -5.15 16.18
C GLU A 199 10.48 -4.44 16.31
N PRO A 200 10.38 -3.37 17.11
CA PRO A 200 9.16 -2.57 17.20
C PRO A 200 8.74 -2.02 15.84
N ARG A 201 7.49 -2.29 15.45
CA ARG A 201 6.85 -1.78 14.24
C ARG A 201 6.03 -0.54 14.55
N GLY A 202 5.92 0.39 13.61
CA GLY A 202 5.11 1.59 13.74
C GLY A 202 4.41 1.96 12.43
N HIS A 203 3.21 2.52 12.53
CA HIS A 203 2.50 3.00 11.34
C HIS A 203 3.17 4.26 10.80
N LYS A 204 3.52 4.29 9.51
CA LYS A 204 3.87 5.55 8.84
C LYS A 204 2.62 6.41 8.65
N PHE A 205 1.49 5.75 8.39
CA PHE A 205 0.16 6.33 8.38
C PHE A 205 -0.85 5.29 8.86
N ASP A 206 -1.63 5.62 9.88
CA ASP A 206 -2.70 4.76 10.39
C ASP A 206 -4.07 5.34 10.00
N PRO A 207 -4.78 4.75 9.01
CA PRO A 207 -6.08 5.23 8.59
C PRO A 207 -7.16 5.07 9.68
N THR A 208 -7.01 4.11 10.60
CA THR A 208 -8.05 3.80 11.61
C THR A 208 -8.29 4.99 12.55
N LEU A 209 -7.24 5.77 12.82
CA LEU A 209 -7.31 7.02 13.61
C LEU A 209 -8.22 8.08 12.97
N TYR A 210 -8.43 8.02 11.66
CA TYR A 210 -9.25 8.97 10.90
C TYR A 210 -10.63 8.42 10.54
N LEU A 211 -10.85 7.11 10.68
CA LEU A 211 -12.13 6.46 10.49
C LEU A 211 -13.05 6.61 11.71
N GLN A 212 -12.46 6.80 12.90
CA GLN A 212 -13.21 6.96 14.15
C GLN A 212 -13.41 8.44 14.50
N SER A 213 -14.60 8.95 14.17
CA SER A 213 -15.32 10.11 14.74
C SER A 213 -15.63 11.24 13.75
N PRO A 214 -16.91 11.55 13.51
CA PRO A 214 -17.32 12.79 12.88
C PRO A 214 -17.22 13.90 13.93
N VAL A 215 -16.03 14.49 14.09
CA VAL A 215 -15.94 15.74 14.85
C VAL A 215 -16.60 16.82 14.00
N ASN A 216 -17.89 17.05 14.28
CA ASN A 216 -18.82 17.98 13.62
C ASN A 216 -18.44 19.47 13.79
N LYS A 217 -17.16 19.78 14.03
CA LYS A 217 -16.62 21.15 14.11
C LYS A 217 -16.79 21.88 12.79
N SER A 218 -16.74 21.16 11.67
CA SER A 218 -16.94 21.73 10.33
C SER A 218 -18.37 22.25 10.14
N ALA A 219 -19.39 21.59 10.70
CA ALA A 219 -20.79 21.99 10.53
C ALA A 219 -21.09 23.38 11.12
N ARG A 220 -20.51 23.72 12.28
CA ARG A 220 -20.64 25.06 12.87
C ARG A 220 -19.98 26.12 12.00
N ALA A 221 -18.74 25.88 11.55
CA ALA A 221 -18.02 26.83 10.70
C ALA A 221 -18.74 27.06 9.36
N ILE A 222 -19.28 25.98 8.77
CA ILE A 222 -20.10 26.03 7.55
C ILE A 222 -21.37 26.85 7.80
N SER A 223 -22.09 26.61 8.90
CA SER A 223 -23.29 27.37 9.26
C SER A 223 -22.99 28.86 9.48
N GLU A 224 -21.90 29.20 10.17
CA GLU A 224 -21.47 30.60 10.34
C GLU A 224 -21.14 31.25 8.98
N ILE A 225 -20.56 30.53 8.03
CA ILE A 225 -20.30 31.05 6.68
C ILE A 225 -21.61 31.28 5.91
N ILE A 226 -22.53 30.31 5.91
CA ILE A 226 -23.79 30.39 5.16
C ILE A 226 -24.70 31.50 5.71
N THR A 227 -24.73 31.69 7.03
CA THR A 227 -25.60 32.67 7.70
C THR A 227 -25.09 34.11 7.62
N ARG A 228 -23.87 34.34 7.12
CA ARG A 228 -23.32 35.69 6.98
C ARG A 228 -24.01 36.46 5.87
N THR A 229 -24.40 37.69 6.19
CA THR A 229 -24.98 38.66 5.25
C THR A 229 -23.93 39.39 4.42
N VAL A 230 -22.64 39.22 4.75
CA VAL A 230 -21.51 39.85 4.04
C VAL A 230 -20.85 38.84 3.09
N PRO A 231 -20.56 39.24 1.83
CA PRO A 231 -19.86 38.38 0.87
C PRO A 231 -18.52 37.92 1.43
N SER A 232 -18.25 36.62 1.34
CA SER A 232 -17.07 35.98 1.93
C SER A 232 -16.27 35.21 0.89
N LEU A 233 -14.95 35.40 0.93
CA LEU A 233 -13.98 34.57 0.22
C LEU A 233 -13.49 33.46 1.14
N ILE A 234 -13.66 32.22 0.72
CA ILE A 234 -13.27 31.02 1.46
C ILE A 234 -12.14 30.34 0.70
N VAL A 235 -11.03 30.04 1.38
CA VAL A 235 -9.87 29.39 0.73
C VAL A 235 -9.69 27.99 1.29
N PHE A 236 -9.82 26.99 0.43
CA PHE A 236 -9.56 25.60 0.80
C PHE A 236 -8.09 25.27 0.63
N VAL A 237 -7.39 25.04 1.74
CA VAL A 237 -5.96 24.72 1.75
C VAL A 237 -5.75 23.24 2.04
N GLY A 238 -5.04 22.54 1.17
CA GLY A 238 -4.68 21.13 1.36
C GLY A 238 -4.05 20.51 0.12
N LEU A 239 -3.43 19.34 0.27
CA LEU A 239 -2.77 18.63 -0.84
C LEU A 239 -3.77 18.21 -1.94
N PRO A 240 -3.36 18.08 -3.21
CA PRO A 240 -4.16 17.40 -4.23
C PRO A 240 -4.64 16.03 -3.71
N GLY A 241 -5.90 15.67 -4.01
CA GLY A 241 -6.49 14.42 -3.52
C GLY A 241 -6.99 14.44 -2.07
N SER A 242 -6.77 15.51 -1.30
CA SER A 242 -7.21 15.61 0.11
C SER A 242 -8.73 15.79 0.33
N GLY A 243 -9.56 15.57 -0.69
CA GLY A 243 -11.02 15.68 -0.58
C GLY A 243 -11.63 17.09 -0.61
N LYS A 244 -10.85 18.16 -0.84
CA LYS A 244 -11.34 19.56 -0.90
C LYS A 244 -12.58 19.74 -1.78
N SER A 245 -12.50 19.33 -3.04
CA SER A 245 -13.60 19.48 -4.00
C SER A 245 -14.81 18.63 -3.61
N THR A 246 -14.59 17.45 -3.03
CA THR A 246 -15.66 16.58 -2.51
C THR A 246 -16.38 17.24 -1.33
N PHE A 247 -15.61 17.80 -0.39
CA PHE A 247 -16.15 18.52 0.76
C PHE A 247 -17.01 19.72 0.34
N PHE A 248 -16.56 20.50 -0.67
CA PHE A 248 -17.37 21.59 -1.22
C PHE A 248 -18.74 21.09 -1.70
N LYS A 249 -18.74 20.07 -2.57
CA LYS A 249 -19.96 19.50 -3.15
C LYS A 249 -20.93 18.97 -2.10
N GLN A 250 -20.41 18.36 -1.03
CA GLN A 250 -21.22 17.72 0.00
C GLN A 250 -21.77 18.69 1.05
N HIS A 251 -21.06 19.79 1.34
CA HIS A 251 -21.38 20.62 2.51
C HIS A 251 -21.55 22.11 2.24
N MET A 252 -21.11 22.62 1.09
CA MET A 252 -21.14 24.06 0.78
C MET A 252 -21.82 24.39 -0.56
N GLN A 253 -22.19 23.38 -1.36
CA GLN A 253 -22.93 23.60 -2.60
C GLN A 253 -24.41 23.87 -2.30
N ILE A 254 -24.66 25.08 -1.81
CA ILE A 254 -25.98 25.66 -1.56
C ILE A 254 -26.13 26.86 -2.49
N ASP A 255 -27.35 27.23 -2.83
CA ASP A 255 -27.65 28.44 -3.59
C ASP A 255 -26.89 29.63 -2.96
N ASN A 256 -26.07 30.33 -3.76
CA ASN A 256 -25.21 31.48 -3.41
C ASN A 256 -23.75 31.21 -2.96
N ILE A 257 -23.18 30.01 -3.18
CA ILE A 257 -21.73 29.78 -3.02
C ILE A 257 -21.11 29.22 -4.30
N ALA A 258 -20.27 30.01 -4.97
CA ALA A 258 -19.51 29.57 -6.14
C ALA A 258 -18.23 28.82 -5.73
N TYR A 259 -17.77 27.88 -6.57
CA TYR A 259 -16.48 27.20 -6.39
C TYR A 259 -15.58 27.41 -7.61
N ILE A 260 -14.37 27.88 -7.36
CA ILE A 260 -13.33 28.10 -8.36
C ILE A 260 -12.25 27.04 -8.14
N ASP A 261 -12.12 26.12 -9.10
CA ASP A 261 -10.95 25.25 -9.20
C ASP A 261 -9.86 25.98 -10.02
N PRO A 262 -8.72 26.34 -9.42
CA PRO A 262 -7.64 27.02 -10.16
C PRO A 262 -7.08 26.20 -11.31
N ARG A 263 -7.27 24.88 -11.30
CA ARG A 263 -6.80 24.00 -12.38
C ARG A 263 -7.78 23.94 -13.55
N ALA A 264 -9.03 24.38 -13.35
CA ALA A 264 -10.05 24.44 -14.40
C ALA A 264 -10.02 25.76 -15.17
N SER A 265 -9.24 26.76 -14.75
CA SER A 265 -9.12 28.02 -15.48
C SER A 265 -8.25 27.83 -16.73
N THR A 266 -8.90 27.47 -17.83
CA THR A 266 -8.35 27.60 -19.20
C THR A 266 -8.65 28.99 -19.81
N GLY A 267 -9.32 29.87 -19.05
CA GLY A 267 -9.74 31.20 -19.48
C GLY A 267 -8.66 32.28 -19.30
N VAL A 268 -8.92 33.44 -19.91
CA VAL A 268 -8.04 34.63 -19.89
C VAL A 268 -7.93 35.26 -18.49
N LEU A 269 -8.91 35.03 -17.61
CA LEU A 269 -8.96 35.61 -16.27
C LEU A 269 -8.39 34.65 -15.22
N SER A 270 -7.62 35.21 -14.30
CA SER A 270 -7.09 34.50 -13.14
C SER A 270 -8.20 34.08 -12.17
N PRO A 271 -8.01 33.01 -11.38
CA PRO A 271 -8.94 32.58 -10.34
C PRO A 271 -9.33 33.69 -9.34
N LEU A 272 -8.44 34.66 -9.10
CA LEU A 272 -8.71 35.81 -8.26
C LEU A 272 -9.63 36.85 -8.91
N GLU A 273 -9.48 37.09 -10.21
CA GLU A 273 -10.36 38.01 -10.94
C GLU A 273 -11.78 37.46 -11.00
N VAL A 274 -11.90 36.15 -11.25
CA VAL A 274 -13.20 35.46 -11.18
C VAL A 274 -13.78 35.55 -9.76
N ALA A 275 -12.96 35.33 -8.72
CA ALA A 275 -13.42 35.48 -7.33
C ALA A 275 -13.88 36.91 -7.00
N LYS A 276 -13.18 37.93 -7.52
CA LYS A 276 -13.53 39.33 -7.34
C LYS A 276 -14.90 39.66 -7.95
N ASP A 277 -15.20 39.13 -9.13
CA ASP A 277 -16.49 39.33 -9.78
C ASP A 277 -17.66 38.76 -8.96
N TYR A 278 -17.49 37.58 -8.37
CA TYR A 278 -18.48 36.99 -7.44
C TYR A 278 -18.70 37.88 -6.21
N LEU A 279 -17.61 38.37 -5.60
CA LEU A 279 -17.72 39.26 -4.43
C LEU A 279 -18.40 40.59 -4.76
N LEU A 280 -18.15 41.17 -5.94
CA LEU A 280 -18.82 42.40 -6.40
C LEU A 280 -20.33 42.18 -6.61
N LYS A 281 -20.73 40.97 -7.03
CA LYS A 281 -22.14 40.56 -7.13
C LYS A 281 -22.79 40.22 -5.78
N LYS A 282 -22.03 40.36 -4.68
CA LYS A 282 -22.43 40.02 -3.31
C LYS A 282 -22.65 38.53 -3.07
N GLU A 283 -21.97 37.68 -3.83
CA GLU A 283 -22.03 36.22 -3.69
C GLU A 283 -20.84 35.69 -2.88
N ASN A 284 -21.02 34.56 -2.20
CA ASN A 284 -19.91 33.89 -1.52
C ASN A 284 -19.13 33.04 -2.53
N VAL A 285 -17.82 32.94 -2.35
CA VAL A 285 -16.97 32.18 -3.27
C VAL A 285 -15.90 31.39 -2.54
N VAL A 286 -15.73 30.13 -2.94
CA VAL A 286 -14.71 29.20 -2.47
C VAL A 286 -13.64 29.03 -3.55
N VAL A 287 -12.37 29.14 -3.17
CA VAL A 287 -11.22 28.91 -4.05
C VAL A 287 -10.41 27.74 -3.51
N GLY A 288 -10.18 26.71 -4.33
CA GLY A 288 -9.27 25.61 -3.99
C GLY A 288 -7.80 26.04 -4.07
N LYS A 289 -6.93 25.58 -3.17
CA LYS A 289 -5.46 25.80 -3.23
C LYS A 289 -4.74 24.45 -3.24
N HIS A 290 -3.65 24.35 -4.01
CA HIS A 290 -2.93 23.09 -4.22
C HIS A 290 -1.47 23.09 -3.76
N SER A 291 -0.81 24.26 -3.60
CA SER A 291 0.59 24.32 -3.12
C SER A 291 0.94 25.59 -2.31
N GLU A 292 2.09 25.58 -1.62
CA GLU A 292 2.67 26.75 -0.93
C GLU A 292 3.12 27.88 -1.88
N ALA A 293 3.44 27.58 -3.14
CA ALA A 293 3.83 28.58 -4.13
C ALA A 293 2.68 29.57 -4.45
N ASP A 294 1.43 29.12 -4.27
CA ASP A 294 0.22 29.94 -4.45
C ASP A 294 0.03 30.97 -3.31
N THR A 295 0.90 30.99 -2.29
CA THR A 295 0.79 31.91 -1.13
C THR A 295 1.16 33.35 -1.49
N LYS A 296 2.08 33.56 -2.43
CA LYS A 296 2.50 34.90 -2.90
C LYS A 296 1.37 35.69 -3.54
N ILE A 297 0.38 34.99 -4.11
CA ILE A 297 -0.79 35.57 -4.76
C ILE A 297 -1.73 36.24 -3.73
N PHE A 298 -1.76 35.75 -2.48
CA PHE A 298 -2.62 36.28 -1.41
C PHE A 298 -1.90 37.25 -0.47
N GLU A 299 -0.57 37.14 -0.32
CA GLU A 299 0.23 38.13 0.43
C GLU A 299 0.24 39.51 -0.23
N ALA A 300 -0.02 39.59 -1.54
CA ALA A 300 -0.12 40.83 -2.29
C ALA A 300 -1.38 41.67 -1.96
N GLN A 301 -2.37 41.13 -1.22
CA GLN A 301 -3.60 41.83 -0.87
C GLN A 301 -3.85 41.82 0.64
N ARG A 302 -3.21 42.76 1.34
CA ARG A 302 -3.30 43.01 2.80
C ARG A 302 -4.70 43.43 3.34
N THR A 303 -5.77 43.27 2.57
CA THR A 303 -7.10 43.79 2.93
C THR A 303 -8.09 42.75 3.48
N PHE A 304 -7.73 41.46 3.51
CA PHE A 304 -8.60 40.42 4.06
C PHE A 304 -8.22 40.04 5.50
N ARG A 305 -9.21 40.00 6.40
CA ARG A 305 -9.06 39.51 7.78
C ARG A 305 -8.92 37.98 7.74
N TRP A 306 -7.72 37.47 7.99
CA TRP A 306 -7.46 36.04 8.10
C TRP A 306 -7.98 35.49 9.43
N LEU A 307 -8.75 34.39 9.41
CA LEU A 307 -9.01 33.59 10.61
C LEU A 307 -7.84 32.61 10.78
N PRO A 308 -7.06 32.68 11.88
CA PRO A 308 -5.86 31.88 12.02
C PRO A 308 -6.15 30.39 12.31
N TYR A 309 -5.37 29.53 11.67
CA TYR A 309 -5.39 28.06 11.80
C TYR A 309 -4.98 27.57 13.22
N SER A 310 -4.36 28.42 14.04
CA SER A 310 -3.97 28.09 15.42
C SER A 310 -5.13 27.79 16.37
N SER A 311 -6.36 28.10 15.95
CA SER A 311 -7.61 27.74 16.65
C SER A 311 -7.91 26.23 16.67
N PHE A 312 -7.14 25.41 15.94
CA PHE A 312 -7.45 24.00 15.66
C PHE A 312 -6.46 22.98 16.27
N ARG A 313 -5.49 23.36 17.11
CA ARG A 313 -4.61 22.36 17.75
C ARG A 313 -5.32 21.62 18.89
N ALA A 314 -5.39 20.28 18.77
CA ALA A 314 -5.59 19.41 19.92
C ALA A 314 -4.34 19.41 20.80
N LYS A 315 -4.51 19.46 22.13
CA LYS A 315 -3.42 19.20 23.08
C LYS A 315 -3.00 17.72 22.97
N PRO A 316 -1.70 17.38 23.09
CA PRO A 316 -1.30 15.98 23.20
C PRO A 316 -1.86 15.42 24.50
N ILE A 317 -2.59 14.31 24.41
CA ILE A 317 -2.93 13.49 25.57
C ILE A 317 -1.67 12.69 25.92
N GLY A 318 -1.25 12.80 27.18
CA GLY A 318 0.04 12.32 27.67
C GLY A 318 0.26 10.82 27.52
N ALA A 319 1.52 10.46 27.29
CA ALA A 319 2.02 9.09 27.26
C ALA A 319 1.77 8.40 28.61
N GLY A 320 0.89 7.40 28.61
CA GLY A 320 0.78 6.43 29.69
C GLY A 320 1.90 5.40 29.60
N ARG A 321 2.60 5.17 30.72
CA ARG A 321 3.69 4.19 30.85
C ARG A 321 3.23 2.76 30.51
N PRO A 322 4.09 1.92 29.90
CA PRO A 322 3.78 0.50 29.73
C PRO A 322 3.82 -0.23 31.08
N ARG A 323 2.81 -1.07 31.33
CA ARG A 323 2.81 -2.07 32.40
C ARG A 323 3.63 -3.28 31.95
N MET A 324 4.58 -3.70 32.77
CA MET A 324 5.25 -4.98 32.66
C MET A 324 4.34 -6.11 33.13
N PHE A 325 4.19 -7.14 32.30
CA PHE A 325 3.91 -8.54 32.63
C PHE A 325 4.59 -9.32 31.50
N GLY A 326 5.41 -10.35 31.67
CA GLY A 326 5.52 -11.38 32.70
C GLY A 326 5.72 -12.68 31.91
N GLN A 327 6.96 -13.15 31.83
CA GLN A 327 7.39 -14.28 31.00
C GLN A 327 6.71 -15.61 31.40
N SER A 328 6.54 -16.48 30.41
CA SER A 328 6.66 -17.94 30.61
C SER A 328 7.14 -18.58 29.30
N TYR A 329 8.45 -18.81 29.22
CA TYR A 329 9.11 -19.57 28.16
C TYR A 329 9.06 -21.06 28.50
N CYS A 330 8.58 -21.89 27.58
CA CYS A 330 8.88 -23.31 27.55
C CYS A 330 10.22 -23.50 26.82
N ASN A 331 11.23 -23.96 27.55
CA ASN A 331 12.58 -24.23 27.07
C ASN A 331 12.76 -25.76 26.99
N PRO A 332 12.97 -26.35 25.80
CA PRO A 332 13.58 -27.67 25.70
C PRO A 332 15.04 -27.54 25.24
N PHE A 333 15.89 -28.45 25.71
CA PHE A 333 17.31 -28.65 25.38
C PHE A 333 18.34 -27.96 26.28
N LEU A 334 18.65 -28.63 27.39
CA LEU A 334 20.03 -28.83 27.86
C LEU A 334 20.12 -30.18 28.58
N GLY A 335 20.99 -31.06 28.08
CA GLY A 335 21.49 -32.23 28.81
C GLY A 335 21.55 -33.52 28.00
N THR A 336 22.68 -33.78 27.35
CA THR A 336 23.57 -34.94 27.61
C THR A 336 24.80 -34.85 26.70
N SER A 337 25.91 -34.38 27.25
CA SER A 337 27.24 -35.01 27.19
C SER A 337 28.16 -34.32 28.17
#